data_AF-A0AA92RBR9-F1
#
_entry.id   AF-A0AA92RBR9-F1
#
_cell.length_a   1.000
_cell.length_b   1.000
_cell.length_c   1.000
_cell.angle_alpha   90.00
_cell.angle_beta   90.00
_cell.angle_gamma   90.00
#
_symmetry.space_group_name_H-M   'P 1'
#
loop_
_entity.id
_entity.type
_entity.pdbx_description
1 polymer ?
#
loop_
_entity_poly.entity_id
_entity_poly.type
_entity_poly.pdbx_seq_one_letter_code
_entity_poly.pdbx_strand_id
1 'polypeptide(L)'
;MDSHKIICGSLAGACASGAILMLVRAYPEVTPPDLFFAGLVLLLAFLFVWMGWWDDAVNDNAEPSRIERIAAATWLWTRRILCWSAALVFLGLAVSMIFTGVELEHVPVFFLVLALGGMSLWVGLKGGGHAQSMGDDAAVHAERRKRYGWRL
;
A
#
# COMPACT_ATOMS: atom_id res chain seq x y z
N MET A 1 14.68 18.45 8.23
CA MET A 1 14.16 17.09 8.01
C MET A 1 12.83 17.01 8.72
N ASP A 2 11.72 16.87 7.98
CA ASP A 2 10.37 17.02 8.54
C ASP A 2 10.04 15.93 9.56
N SER A 3 9.44 16.31 10.68
CA SER A 3 9.05 15.38 11.76
C SER A 3 8.17 14.23 11.24
N HIS A 4 7.33 14.49 10.23
CA HIS A 4 6.51 13.50 9.54
C HIS A 4 7.35 12.38 8.89
N LYS A 5 8.46 12.71 8.22
CA LYS A 5 9.37 11.72 7.59
C LYS A 5 10.01 10.80 8.60
N ILE A 6 10.39 11.35 9.75
CA ILE A 6 11.00 10.56 10.83
C ILE A 6 9.96 9.58 11.38
N ILE A 7 8.72 10.03 11.63
CA ILE A 7 7.64 9.18 12.14
C ILE A 7 7.32 8.07 11.13
N CYS A 8 7.09 8.40 9.86
CA CYS A 8 6.82 7.42 8.81
C CYS A 8 7.98 6.44 8.60
N GLY A 9 9.23 6.94 8.59
CA GLY A 9 10.42 6.09 8.47
C GLY A 9 10.59 5.14 9.65
N SER A 10 10.36 5.62 10.89
CA SER A 10 10.42 4.79 12.10
C SER A 10 9.32 3.72 12.11
N LEU A 11 8.10 4.06 11.71
CA LEU A 11 6.99 3.10 11.59
C LEU A 11 7.27 2.05 10.51
N ALA A 12 7.79 2.47 9.36
CA ALA A 12 8.22 1.54 8.31
C ALA A 12 9.31 0.59 8.78
N GLY A 13 10.32 1.11 9.50
CA GLY A 13 11.37 0.32 10.12
C GLY A 13 10.83 -0.70 11.11
N ALA A 14 9.94 -0.27 12.01
CA ALA A 14 9.30 -1.15 12.99
C ALA A 14 8.50 -2.28 12.33
N CYS A 15 7.75 -1.97 11.27
CA CYS A 15 7.04 -2.98 10.49
C CYS A 15 8.01 -3.96 9.82
N ALA A 16 9.06 -3.49 9.14
CA ALA A 16 10.03 -4.37 8.51
C ALA A 16 10.73 -5.29 9.52
N SER A 17 11.17 -4.75 10.65
CA SER A 17 11.77 -5.53 11.74
C SER A 17 10.79 -6.54 12.35
N GLY A 18 9.52 -6.15 12.55
CA GLY A 18 8.47 -7.03 13.05
C GLY A 18 8.21 -8.22 12.13
N ALA A 19 8.10 -7.98 10.83
CA ALA A 19 7.92 -9.04 9.83
C ALA A 19 9.10 -10.03 9.82
N ILE A 20 10.34 -9.53 9.88
CA ILE A 20 11.54 -10.37 9.96
C ILE A 20 11.51 -11.21 11.24
N LEU A 21 11.21 -10.60 12.39
CA LEU A 21 11.16 -11.30 13.67
C LEU A 21 10.10 -12.41 13.69
N MET A 22 8.93 -12.18 13.08
CA MET A 22 7.88 -13.19 12.93
C MET A 22 8.38 -14.39 12.12
N LEU A 23 9.00 -14.15 10.96
CA LEU A 23 9.53 -15.22 10.10
C LEU A 23 10.69 -15.98 10.75
N VAL A 24 11.59 -15.28 11.45
CA VAL A 24 12.70 -15.91 12.18
C VAL A 24 12.19 -16.79 13.32
N ARG A 25 11.13 -16.38 14.04
CA ARG A 25 10.52 -17.20 15.09
C ARG A 25 9.80 -18.42 14.56
N ALA A 26 9.22 -18.34 13.38
CA ALA A 26 8.50 -19.46 12.77
C ALA A 26 9.44 -20.48 12.11
N TYR A 27 10.72 -20.15 11.90
CA TYR A 27 11.68 -21.05 11.25
C TYR A 27 12.03 -22.26 12.14
N PRO A 28 12.11 -23.50 11.59
CA PRO A 28 11.99 -23.86 10.17
C PRO A 28 10.56 -24.10 9.67
N GLU A 29 9.58 -24.22 10.56
CA GLU A 29 8.19 -24.57 10.22
C GLU A 29 7.32 -23.34 9.93
N VAL A 30 7.73 -22.54 8.93
CA VAL A 30 6.97 -21.36 8.53
C VAL A 30 5.61 -21.79 7.98
N THR A 31 4.53 -21.40 8.66
CA THR A 31 3.16 -21.76 8.26
C THR A 31 2.53 -20.68 7.35
N PRO A 32 1.49 -21.01 6.56
CA PRO A 32 0.80 -20.02 5.73
C PRO A 32 0.28 -18.78 6.48
N PRO A 33 -0.27 -18.89 7.71
CA PRO A 33 -0.59 -17.73 8.54
C PRO A 33 0.61 -16.80 8.80
N ASP A 34 1.80 -17.35 9.08
CA ASP A 34 2.99 -16.55 9.36
C ASP A 34 3.38 -15.69 8.15
N LEU A 35 3.32 -16.29 6.95
CA LEU A 35 3.57 -15.59 5.69
C LEU A 35 2.53 -14.49 5.44
N PHE A 36 1.25 -14.76 5.72
CA PHE A 36 0.17 -13.78 5.55
C PHE A 36 0.39 -12.56 6.45
N PHE A 37 0.62 -12.76 7.74
CA PHE A 37 0.82 -11.65 8.68
C PHE A 37 2.14 -10.91 8.44
N ALA A 38 3.23 -11.61 8.13
CA ALA A 38 4.48 -10.97 7.74
C ALA A 38 4.29 -10.12 6.47
N GLY A 39 3.57 -10.63 5.48
CA GLY A 39 3.19 -9.89 4.27
C GLY A 39 2.34 -8.66 4.56
N LEU A 40 1.35 -8.77 5.45
CA LEU A 40 0.52 -7.64 5.89
C LEU A 40 1.37 -6.54 6.56
N VAL A 41 2.29 -6.92 7.43
CA VAL A 41 3.17 -5.99 8.12
C VAL A 41 4.15 -5.32 7.13
N LEU A 42 4.67 -6.06 6.15
CA LEU A 42 5.49 -5.48 5.08
C LEU A 42 4.70 -4.52 4.19
N LEU A 43 3.43 -4.81 3.92
CA LEU A 43 2.54 -3.89 3.21
C LEU A 43 2.36 -2.58 3.98
N LEU A 44 2.20 -2.65 5.31
CA LEU A 44 2.16 -1.45 6.17
C LEU A 44 3.49 -0.67 6.11
N ALA A 45 4.63 -1.36 6.13
CA ALA A 45 5.93 -0.71 5.97
C ALA A 45 6.01 0.10 4.67
N PHE A 46 5.55 -0.50 3.56
CA PHE A 46 5.48 0.16 2.27
C PHE A 46 4.54 1.38 2.29
N LEU A 47 3.37 1.28 2.91
CA LEU A 47 2.45 2.41 3.07
C LEU A 47 3.07 3.56 3.89
N PHE A 48 3.83 3.26 4.95
CA PHE A 48 4.50 4.31 5.71
C PHE A 48 5.62 5.00 4.92
N VAL A 49 6.42 4.24 4.17
CA VAL A 49 7.42 4.83 3.24
C VAL A 49 6.72 5.74 2.22
N TRP A 50 5.56 5.31 1.72
CA TRP A 50 4.77 6.10 0.79
C TRP A 50 4.34 7.43 1.38
N MET A 51 3.69 7.41 2.54
CA MET A 51 3.21 8.60 3.26
C MET A 51 4.33 9.58 3.59
N GLY A 52 5.51 9.08 3.98
CA GLY A 52 6.61 9.94 4.40
C GLY A 52 7.42 10.55 3.26
N TRP A 53 7.69 9.77 2.20
CA TRP A 53 8.67 10.16 1.19
C TRP A 53 8.03 10.78 -0.05
N TRP A 54 6.96 10.19 -0.58
CA TRP A 54 6.48 10.56 -1.91
C TRP A 54 5.72 11.89 -1.94
N ASP A 55 5.08 12.28 -0.84
CA ASP A 55 4.27 13.51 -0.80
C ASP A 55 5.13 14.78 -0.90
N ASP A 56 6.39 14.75 -0.44
CA ASP A 56 7.29 15.91 -0.52
C ASP A 56 8.10 15.97 -1.82
N ALA A 57 8.43 14.82 -2.43
CA ALA A 57 9.25 14.78 -3.64
C ALA A 57 8.57 15.45 -4.86
N VAL A 58 7.24 15.61 -4.82
CA VAL A 58 6.42 16.16 -5.91
C VAL A 58 6.16 17.66 -5.74
N ASN A 59 6.49 18.27 -4.59
CA ASN A 59 6.21 19.68 -4.31
C ASN A 59 7.23 20.68 -4.90
N ASP A 60 8.26 20.19 -5.60
CA ASP A 60 9.22 21.08 -6.26
C ASP A 60 8.64 21.58 -7.60
N ASN A 61 8.63 22.90 -7.82
CA ASN A 61 8.10 23.53 -9.04
C ASN A 61 9.04 23.40 -10.25
N ALA A 62 10.21 22.77 -10.07
CA ALA A 62 11.14 22.49 -11.16
C ALA A 62 10.58 21.48 -12.17
N GLU A 63 11.00 21.60 -13.44
CA GLU A 63 10.69 20.59 -14.45
C GLU A 63 11.25 19.21 -14.04
N PRO A 64 10.45 18.14 -14.14
CA PRO A 64 10.87 16.84 -13.65
C PRO A 64 11.99 16.27 -14.51
N SER A 65 13.12 15.99 -13.86
CA SER A 65 14.30 15.40 -14.50
C SER A 65 14.00 13.99 -15.05
N ARG A 66 14.83 13.48 -15.97
CA ARG A 66 14.67 12.11 -16.48
C ARG A 66 14.73 11.06 -15.35
N ILE A 67 15.61 11.27 -14.36
CA ILE A 67 15.77 10.37 -13.22
C ILE A 67 14.52 10.40 -12.35
N GLU A 68 13.97 11.60 -12.07
CA GLU A 68 12.72 11.76 -11.31
C GLU A 68 11.54 11.07 -12.01
N ARG A 69 11.44 11.20 -13.35
CA ARG A 69 10.39 10.51 -14.12
C ARG A 69 10.50 8.99 -14.03
N ILE A 70 11.71 8.44 -14.11
CA ILE A 70 11.95 7.00 -13.95
C ILE A 70 11.58 6.56 -12.54
N ALA A 71 12.09 7.26 -11.52
CA ALA A 71 11.76 6.96 -10.12
C ALA A 71 10.24 7.02 -9.87
N ALA A 72 9.55 8.02 -10.42
CA ALA A 72 8.11 8.16 -10.34
C ALA A 72 7.35 7.03 -11.03
N ALA A 73 7.80 6.63 -12.23
CA ALA A 73 7.19 5.51 -12.94
C ALA A 73 7.42 4.18 -12.20
N THR A 74 8.64 3.92 -11.73
CA THR A 74 8.96 2.76 -10.90
C THR A 74 8.08 2.73 -9.66
N TRP A 75 7.99 3.85 -8.95
CA TRP A 75 7.15 3.99 -7.77
C TRP A 75 5.67 3.68 -8.04
N LEU A 76 5.12 4.25 -9.13
CA LEU A 76 3.75 4.00 -9.55
C LEU A 76 3.48 2.51 -9.82
N TRP A 77 4.39 1.84 -10.54
CA TRP A 77 4.24 0.43 -10.87
C TRP A 77 4.41 -0.46 -9.64
N THR A 78 5.42 -0.20 -8.80
CA THR A 78 5.60 -0.91 -7.53
C THR A 78 4.35 -0.80 -6.66
N ARG A 79 3.80 0.40 -6.51
CA ARG A 79 2.54 0.62 -5.78
C ARG A 79 1.39 -0.17 -6.38
N ARG A 80 1.20 -0.12 -7.70
CA ARG A 80 0.14 -0.87 -8.39
C ARG A 80 0.26 -2.37 -8.15
N ILE A 81 1.45 -2.94 -8.34
CA ILE A 81 1.67 -4.37 -8.16
C ILE A 81 1.38 -4.78 -6.71
N LEU A 82 1.89 -4.04 -5.74
CA LEU A 82 1.70 -4.36 -4.32
C LEU A 82 0.23 -4.25 -3.91
N CYS A 83 -0.42 -3.13 -4.25
CA CYS A 83 -1.80 -2.87 -3.87
C CYS A 83 -2.78 -3.78 -4.62
N TRP A 84 -2.54 -4.10 -5.89
CA TRP A 84 -3.39 -5.05 -6.62
C TRP A 84 -3.18 -6.49 -6.13
N SER A 85 -1.95 -6.88 -5.77
CA SER A 85 -1.70 -8.19 -5.15
C SER A 85 -2.41 -8.30 -3.79
N ALA A 86 -2.32 -7.25 -2.95
CA ALA A 86 -3.05 -7.20 -1.69
C ALA A 86 -4.57 -7.26 -1.91
N ALA A 87 -5.09 -6.52 -2.89
CA ALA A 87 -6.50 -6.57 -3.27
C ALA A 87 -6.93 -7.98 -3.69
N LEU A 88 -6.14 -8.67 -4.51
CA LEU A 88 -6.42 -10.05 -4.91
C LEU A 88 -6.50 -10.98 -3.71
N VAL A 89 -5.58 -10.85 -2.74
CA VAL A 89 -5.61 -11.66 -1.51
C VAL A 89 -6.86 -11.36 -0.69
N PHE A 90 -7.13 -10.09 -0.36
CA PHE A 90 -8.26 -9.73 0.51
C PHE A 90 -9.62 -10.02 -0.12
N LEU A 91 -9.79 -9.69 -1.40
CA LEU A 91 -11.03 -9.97 -2.12
C LEU A 91 -11.18 -11.47 -2.40
N GLY A 92 -10.08 -12.19 -2.65
CA GLY A 92 -10.08 -13.64 -2.74
C GLY A 92 -10.55 -14.32 -1.44
N LEU A 93 -10.08 -13.82 -0.29
CA LEU A 93 -10.55 -14.26 1.03
C LEU A 93 -12.05 -13.96 1.21
N ALA A 94 -12.50 -12.75 0.87
CA ALA A 94 -13.91 -12.39 0.96
C ALA A 94 -14.81 -13.30 0.09
N VAL A 95 -14.37 -13.59 -1.15
CA VAL A 95 -15.06 -14.51 -2.06
C VAL A 95 -15.08 -15.93 -1.49
N SER A 96 -13.97 -16.41 -0.94
CA SER A 96 -13.89 -17.71 -0.28
C SER A 96 -14.91 -17.83 0.86
N MET A 97 -15.02 -16.81 1.72
CA MET A 97 -15.99 -16.77 2.82
C MET A 97 -17.44 -16.83 2.33
N ILE A 98 -17.76 -16.20 1.19
CA ILE A 98 -19.09 -16.28 0.57
C ILE A 98 -19.39 -17.72 0.13
N PHE A 99 -18.43 -18.39 -0.52
CA PHE A 99 -18.62 -19.76 -1.01
C PHE A 99 -18.72 -20.81 0.11
N THR A 100 -18.03 -20.60 1.23
CA THR A 100 -18.11 -21.50 2.39
C THR A 100 -19.31 -21.21 3.30
N GLY A 101 -20.01 -20.10 3.06
CA GLY A 101 -21.03 -19.58 3.97
C GLY A 101 -20.40 -18.70 5.05
N VAL A 102 -20.89 -17.46 5.15
CA VAL A 102 -20.42 -16.51 6.17
C VAL A 102 -21.17 -16.75 7.47
N GLU A 103 -20.50 -17.32 8.47
CA GLU A 103 -21.04 -17.44 9.82
C GLU A 103 -21.17 -16.07 10.50
N LEU A 104 -22.16 -15.91 11.37
CA LEU A 104 -22.48 -14.63 12.00
C LEU A 104 -21.28 -14.02 12.77
N GLU A 105 -20.47 -14.87 13.41
CA GLU A 105 -19.26 -14.49 14.14
C GLU A 105 -18.13 -13.98 13.24
N HIS A 106 -18.11 -14.41 11.98
CA HIS A 106 -17.11 -14.04 10.98
C HIS A 106 -17.51 -12.83 10.13
N VAL A 107 -18.74 -12.33 10.28
CA VAL A 107 -19.27 -11.15 9.56
C VAL A 107 -18.37 -9.91 9.72
N PRO A 108 -17.85 -9.56 10.93
CA PRO A 108 -16.95 -8.40 11.06
C PRO A 108 -15.66 -8.57 10.27
N VAL A 109 -15.09 -9.78 10.26
CA VAL A 109 -13.87 -10.10 9.50
C VAL A 109 -14.13 -10.00 8.01
N PHE A 110 -15.28 -10.49 7.53
CA PHE A 110 -15.71 -10.38 6.14
C PHE A 110 -15.73 -8.91 5.67
N PHE A 111 -16.37 -8.02 6.43
CA PHE A 111 -16.40 -6.60 6.09
C PHE A 111 -15.02 -5.95 6.14
N LEU A 112 -14.18 -6.35 7.09
CA LEU A 112 -12.80 -5.86 7.19
C LEU A 112 -11.98 -6.24 5.94
N VAL A 113 -11.99 -7.51 5.52
CA VAL A 113 -11.26 -7.94 4.32
C VAL A 113 -11.82 -7.29 3.05
N LEU A 114 -13.14 -7.11 2.96
CA LEU A 114 -13.77 -6.40 1.86
C LEU A 114 -13.29 -4.94 1.78
N ALA A 115 -13.29 -4.24 2.92
CA ALA A 115 -12.83 -2.86 3.01
C ALA A 115 -11.34 -2.73 2.67
N LEU A 116 -10.49 -3.61 3.19
CA LEU A 116 -9.05 -3.63 2.89
C LEU A 116 -8.79 -3.92 1.41
N GLY A 117 -9.52 -4.85 0.81
CA GLY A 117 -9.44 -5.16 -0.63
C GLY A 117 -9.85 -3.97 -1.50
N GLY A 118 -10.98 -3.34 -1.18
CA GLY A 118 -11.47 -2.14 -1.88
C GLY A 118 -10.50 -0.95 -1.76
N MET A 119 -10.00 -0.68 -0.55
CA MET A 119 -8.98 0.34 -0.31
C MET A 119 -7.70 0.06 -1.09
N SER A 120 -7.26 -1.19 -1.15
CA SER A 120 -6.07 -1.59 -1.91
C SER A 120 -6.25 -1.34 -3.41
N LEU A 121 -7.43 -1.63 -3.98
CA LEU A 121 -7.73 -1.28 -5.38
C LEU A 121 -7.70 0.24 -5.60
N TRP A 122 -8.36 0.99 -4.73
CA TRP A 122 -8.43 2.45 -4.79
C TRP A 122 -7.04 3.08 -4.81
N VAL A 123 -6.23 2.73 -3.83
CA VAL A 123 -4.85 3.16 -3.65
C VAL A 123 -3.97 2.73 -4.83
N GLY A 124 -4.14 1.51 -5.34
CA GLY A 124 -3.39 1.04 -6.51
C GLY A 124 -3.70 1.88 -7.76
N LEU A 125 -4.97 2.25 -7.95
CA LEU A 125 -5.43 3.01 -9.12
C LEU A 125 -5.02 4.48 -9.07
N LYS A 126 -5.37 5.19 -7.98
CA LYS A 126 -5.19 6.64 -7.86
C LYS A 126 -3.96 6.99 -7.03
N GLY A 127 -3.80 6.30 -5.91
CA GLY A 127 -2.88 6.69 -4.85
C GLY A 127 -3.61 7.49 -3.79
N GLY A 128 -2.86 8.30 -3.05
CA GLY A 128 -3.33 9.26 -2.07
C GLY A 128 -2.88 10.65 -2.51
N GLY A 129 -3.80 11.60 -2.40
CA GLY A 129 -3.57 13.03 -2.48
C GLY A 129 -3.31 13.63 -1.08
N HIS A 130 -3.14 14.94 -1.03
CA HIS A 130 -2.80 15.70 0.18
C HIS A 130 -3.82 15.57 1.32
N ALA A 131 -5.11 15.51 0.98
CA ALA A 131 -6.23 15.39 1.91
C ALA A 131 -6.75 13.94 2.01
N GLN A 132 -6.16 13.00 1.26
CA GLN A 132 -6.51 11.56 1.25
C GLN A 132 -8.01 11.28 1.06
N SER A 133 -8.68 12.17 0.33
CA SER A 133 -10.10 12.04 0.00
C SER A 133 -10.25 11.57 -1.44
N MET A 134 -11.36 10.91 -1.76
CA MET A 134 -11.54 10.32 -3.09
C MET A 134 -11.37 11.33 -4.24
N GLY A 135 -11.86 12.56 -4.05
CA GLY A 135 -11.74 13.63 -5.06
C GLY A 135 -10.32 14.17 -5.18
N ASP A 136 -9.64 14.34 -4.05
CA ASP A 136 -8.28 14.84 -3.99
C ASP A 136 -7.27 13.83 -4.58
N ASP A 137 -7.43 12.54 -4.26
CA ASP A 137 -6.61 11.46 -4.81
C ASP A 137 -6.68 11.42 -6.34
N ALA A 138 -7.87 11.66 -6.90
CA ALA A 138 -8.08 11.70 -8.35
C ALA A 138 -7.42 12.94 -8.99
N ALA A 139 -7.52 14.11 -8.37
CA ALA A 139 -6.91 15.34 -8.83
C ALA A 139 -5.37 15.24 -8.83
N VAL A 140 -4.79 14.82 -7.69
CA VAL A 140 -3.34 14.64 -7.55
C VAL A 140 -2.82 13.57 -8.50
N HIS A 141 -3.57 12.49 -8.75
CA HIS A 141 -3.20 11.51 -9.77
C HIS A 141 -3.15 12.12 -11.18
N ALA A 142 -4.12 12.96 -11.54
CA ALA A 142 -4.13 13.63 -12.84
C ALA A 142 -2.97 14.62 -13.00
N GLU A 143 -2.64 15.37 -11.94
CA GLU A 143 -1.48 16.27 -11.90
C GLU A 143 -0.16 15.51 -12.07
N ARG A 144 0.05 14.45 -11.28
CA ARG A 144 1.24 13.57 -11.38
C ARG A 144 1.33 12.94 -12.77
N ARG A 145 0.21 12.50 -13.34
CA ARG A 145 0.16 11.97 -14.71
C ARG A 145 0.61 13.00 -15.75
N LYS A 146 0.14 14.26 -15.64
CA LYS A 146 0.52 15.35 -16.55
C LYS A 146 2.01 15.72 -16.39
N ARG A 147 2.48 15.86 -15.14
CA ARG A 147 3.87 16.20 -14.81
C ARG A 147 4.86 15.16 -15.35
N TYR A 148 4.60 13.88 -15.09
CA TYR A 148 5.52 12.80 -15.46
C TYR A 148 5.29 12.21 -16.86
N GLY A 149 4.23 12.64 -17.57
CA GLY A 149 3.91 12.18 -18.91
C GLY A 149 3.46 10.71 -18.97
N TRP A 150 2.85 10.20 -17.91
CA TRP A 150 2.41 8.81 -17.85
C TRP A 150 1.27 8.55 -18.86
N ARG A 151 1.54 7.64 -19.80
CA ARG A 151 0.54 7.12 -20.75
C ARG A 151 -0.04 5.83 -20.17
N LEU A 152 -0.99 5.98 -19.25
CA LEU A 152 -1.76 4.88 -18.67
C LEU A 152 -3.18 4.84 -19.20
#